data_AF-A0A1F7PB04-F1
#
_entry.id   AF-A0A1F7PB04-F1
#
_cell.length_a   1.000
_cell.length_b   1.000
_cell.length_c   1.000
_cell.angle_alpha   90.00
_cell.angle_beta   90.00
_cell.angle_gamma   90.00
#
_symmetry.space_group_name_H-M   'P 1'
#
loop_
_entity.id
_entity.type
_entity.pdbx_description
1 polymer ?
#
loop_
_entity_poly.entity_id
_entity_poly.type
_entity_poly.pdbx_seq_one_letter_code
_entity_poly.pdbx_strand_id
1 'polypeptide(L)'
;MLALGHTADDCAEALFRNIMFNGRIVSLPPVATSHRGSIRLIRPLVFVTEELTAAYARAQGFLTVGCACSDREGVRREIREFLSDMRRRHSRIPNSIRAALAGVSLRAPGDPALAGAGASPALH
;
A
#
# COMPACT_ATOMS: atom_id res chain seq x y z
N MET A 1 15.24 13.04 -4.05
CA MET A 1 13.89 12.43 -4.03
C MET A 1 14.01 11.03 -4.60
N LEU A 2 13.27 10.05 -4.08
CA LEU A 2 13.29 8.66 -4.52
C LEU A 2 11.87 8.21 -4.88
N ALA A 3 11.68 7.62 -6.05
CA ALA A 3 10.42 7.04 -6.48
C ALA A 3 10.37 5.54 -6.16
N LEU A 4 9.25 5.08 -5.62
CA LEU A 4 9.00 3.68 -5.27
C LEU A 4 7.81 3.16 -6.09
N GLY A 5 7.98 2.00 -6.73
CA GLY A 5 6.99 1.39 -7.64
C GLY A 5 5.79 0.72 -6.96
N HIS A 6 5.31 1.24 -5.82
CA HIS A 6 4.15 0.67 -5.13
C HIS A 6 2.85 1.00 -5.88
N THR A 7 2.07 -0.03 -6.15
CA THR A 7 0.80 0.00 -6.87
C THR A 7 -0.39 0.24 -5.93
N ALA A 8 -1.59 0.40 -6.49
CA ALA A 8 -2.84 0.43 -5.73
C ALA A 8 -3.08 -0.88 -4.95
N ASP A 9 -2.66 -2.02 -5.51
CA ASP A 9 -2.75 -3.33 -4.88
C ASP A 9 -1.85 -3.42 -3.64
N ASP A 10 -0.60 -2.91 -3.72
CA ASP A 10 0.29 -2.81 -2.55
C ASP A 10 -0.29 -1.91 -1.45
N CYS A 11 -0.97 -0.83 -1.84
CA CYS A 11 -1.62 0.08 -0.89
C CYS A 11 -2.83 -0.58 -0.22
N ALA A 12 -3.60 -1.39 -0.96
CA ALA A 12 -4.69 -2.18 -0.40
C ALA A 12 -4.15 -3.21 0.59
N GLU A 13 -3.12 -3.98 0.23
CA GLU A 13 -2.47 -4.93 1.13
C GLU A 13 -2.00 -4.26 2.43
N ALA A 14 -1.32 -3.12 2.33
CA ALA A 14 -0.86 -2.37 3.48
C ALA A 14 -2.02 -1.88 4.37
N LEU A 15 -3.12 -1.42 3.77
CA LEU A 15 -4.32 -1.00 4.50
C LEU A 15 -4.92 -2.16 5.31
N PHE A 16 -5.17 -3.30 4.67
CA PHE A 16 -5.76 -4.45 5.33
C PHE A 16 -4.84 -5.02 6.41
N ARG A 17 -3.54 -5.06 6.15
CA ARG A 17 -2.54 -5.43 7.16
C ARG A 17 -2.64 -4.51 8.38
N ASN A 18 -2.68 -3.20 8.17
CA ASN A 18 -2.73 -2.25 9.27
C ASN A 18 -4.05 -2.33 10.06
N ILE A 19 -5.18 -2.59 9.39
CA ILE A 19 -6.47 -2.78 10.07
C ILE A 19 -6.45 -4.04 10.93
N MET A 20 -6.02 -5.17 10.37
CA MET A 20 -6.09 -6.48 11.03
C MET A 20 -5.05 -6.67 12.13
N PHE A 21 -3.83 -6.17 11.93
CA PHE A 21 -2.69 -6.49 12.80
C PHE A 21 -2.15 -5.29 13.58
N ASN A 22 -2.49 -4.07 13.17
CA ASN A 22 -1.99 -2.84 13.82
C ASN A 22 -3.11 -1.97 14.40
N GLY A 23 -4.39 -2.30 14.18
CA GLY A 23 -5.53 -1.52 14.66
C GLY A 23 -5.62 -0.11 14.07
N ARG A 24 -5.05 0.12 12.88
CA ARG A 24 -4.96 1.46 12.25
C ARG A 24 -5.57 1.47 10.86
N ILE A 25 -6.40 2.48 10.59
CA ILE A 25 -6.97 2.75 9.26
C ILE A 25 -6.02 3.69 8.51
N VAL A 26 -4.86 3.16 8.10
CA VAL A 26 -3.82 3.89 7.36
C VAL A 26 -3.28 2.99 6.26
N SER A 27 -3.04 3.54 5.08
CA SER A 27 -2.39 2.88 3.95
C SER A 27 -1.00 3.49 3.68
N LEU A 28 -0.37 3.17 2.55
CA LEU A 28 0.85 3.81 2.10
C LEU A 28 0.53 5.20 1.53
N PRO A 29 1.10 6.29 2.10
CA PRO A 29 0.88 7.63 1.57
C PRO A 29 1.62 7.81 0.23
N PRO A 30 1.08 8.64 -0.69
CA PRO A 30 1.70 8.91 -1.99
C PRO A 30 3.03 9.63 -1.85
N VAL A 31 3.19 10.43 -0.79
CA VAL A 31 4.44 11.12 -0.44
C VAL A 31 4.75 10.83 1.02
N ALA A 32 6.00 10.49 1.31
CA ALA A 32 6.51 10.34 2.68
C ALA A 32 7.93 10.92 2.76
N THR A 33 8.34 11.28 3.97
CA THR A 33 9.73 11.63 4.25
C THR A 33 10.43 10.42 4.88
N SER A 34 11.66 10.14 4.45
CA SER A 34 12.50 9.12 5.07
C SER A 34 12.72 9.43 6.55
N HIS A 35 12.85 8.39 7.37
CA HIS A 35 13.02 8.52 8.83
C HIS A 35 14.25 9.36 9.23
N ARG A 36 15.27 9.45 8.35
CA ARG A 36 16.46 10.31 8.58
C ARG A 36 16.30 11.73 8.01
N GLY A 37 15.10 12.12 7.57
CA GLY A 37 14.78 13.46 7.07
C GLY A 37 15.38 13.83 5.71
N SER A 38 16.34 13.07 5.20
CA SER A 38 17.15 13.48 4.04
C SER A 38 16.53 13.18 2.68
N ILE A 39 15.55 12.27 2.59
CA ILE A 39 15.00 11.81 1.31
C ILE A 39 13.48 11.84 1.32
N ARG A 40 12.89 12.57 0.37
CA ARG A 40 11.47 12.48 0.03
C ARG A 40 11.20 11.24 -0.82
N LEU A 41 10.28 10.40 -0.37
CA LEU A 41 9.77 9.22 -1.04
C LEU A 41 8.48 9.57 -1.77
N ILE A 42 8.37 9.22 -3.05
CA ILE A 42 7.14 9.35 -3.83
C ILE A 42 6.70 7.99 -4.37
N ARG A 43 5.39 7.75 -4.44
CA ARG A 43 4.78 6.54 -5.00
C ARG A 43 3.84 6.94 -6.14
N PRO A 44 4.33 7.05 -7.39
CA PRO A 44 3.51 7.54 -8.49
C PRO A 44 2.40 6.56 -8.91
N LEU A 45 2.51 5.28 -8.56
CA LEU A 45 1.60 4.22 -8.98
C LEU A 45 0.49 3.88 -7.96
N VAL A 46 0.29 4.70 -6.92
CA VAL A 46 -0.67 4.43 -5.82
C VAL A 46 -2.12 4.25 -6.25
N PHE A 47 -2.49 4.67 -7.47
CA PHE A 47 -3.83 4.53 -8.03
C PHE A 47 -3.89 3.59 -9.23
N VAL A 48 -2.75 3.00 -9.62
CA VAL A 48 -2.61 2.11 -10.77
C VAL A 48 -2.52 0.68 -10.26
N THR A 49 -3.26 -0.23 -10.88
CA THR A 49 -3.23 -1.65 -10.48
C THR A 49 -1.94 -2.34 -10.94
N GLU A 50 -1.60 -3.44 -10.27
CA GLU A 50 -0.49 -4.31 -10.67
C GLU A 50 -0.71 -4.89 -12.07
N GLU A 51 -1.96 -5.24 -12.41
CA GLU A 51 -2.33 -5.72 -13.74
C GLU A 51 -2.01 -4.71 -14.85
N LEU A 52 -2.38 -3.43 -14.65
CA LEU A 52 -2.10 -2.37 -15.61
C LEU A 52 -0.59 -2.11 -15.72
N THR A 53 0.11 -2.10 -14.58
CA THR A 53 1.56 -1.90 -14.54
C THR A 53 2.29 -3.03 -15.28
N ALA A 54 1.87 -4.28 -15.07
CA ALA A 54 2.43 -5.45 -15.75
C ALA A 54 2.10 -5.47 -17.24
N ALA A 55 0.88 -5.12 -17.64
CA ALA A 55 0.49 -4.99 -19.04
C ALA A 55 1.32 -3.93 -19.76
N TYR A 56 1.53 -2.77 -19.12
CA TYR A 56 2.39 -1.72 -19.64
C TYR A 56 3.85 -2.18 -19.78
N ALA A 57 4.41 -2.83 -18.76
CA ALA A 57 5.78 -3.34 -18.81
C ALA A 57 5.99 -4.34 -19.95
N ARG A 58 5.03 -5.25 -20.18
CA ARG A 58 5.05 -6.18 -21.31
C ARG A 58 4.98 -5.46 -22.66
N ALA A 59 4.07 -4.49 -22.79
CA ALA A 59 3.89 -3.74 -24.03
C ALA A 59 5.14 -2.92 -24.41
N GLN A 60 5.87 -2.42 -23.42
CA GLN A 60 7.12 -1.67 -23.61
C GLN A 60 8.37 -2.56 -23.71
N GLY A 61 8.23 -3.89 -23.57
CA GLY A 61 9.37 -4.82 -23.61
C GLY A 61 10.32 -4.70 -22.42
N PHE A 62 9.85 -4.24 -21.26
CA PHE A 62 10.68 -4.15 -20.06
C PHE A 62 10.95 -5.54 -19.46
N LEU A 63 12.20 -5.77 -19.05
CA LEU A 63 12.56 -6.96 -18.29
C LEU A 63 12.14 -6.79 -16.82
N THR A 64 11.15 -7.56 -16.39
CA THR A 64 10.72 -7.61 -15.00
C THR A 64 11.58 -8.58 -14.20
N VAL A 65 12.37 -8.07 -13.25
CA VAL A 65 13.16 -8.90 -12.32
C VAL A 65 12.34 -9.15 -11.05
N GLY A 66 11.94 -10.40 -10.81
CA GLY A 66 11.28 -10.82 -9.58
C GLY A 66 12.29 -11.12 -8.47
N CYS A 67 11.98 -10.76 -7.23
CA CYS A 67 12.75 -11.17 -6.06
C CYS A 67 11.93 -12.14 -5.20
N ALA A 68 12.47 -13.33 -4.91
CA ALA A 68 11.86 -14.35 -4.07
C ALA A 68 11.56 -13.88 -2.63
N CYS A 69 12.15 -12.76 -2.18
CA CYS A 69 11.84 -12.18 -0.87
C CYS A 69 10.40 -11.70 -0.75
N SER A 70 9.74 -11.37 -1.87
CA SER A 70 8.34 -10.97 -1.94
C SER A 70 7.37 -12.16 -1.87
N ASP A 71 7.91 -13.38 -2.04
CA ASP A 71 7.16 -14.63 -2.20
C ASP A 71 7.33 -15.57 -0.97
N ARG A 72 7.96 -15.06 0.10
CA ARG A 72 8.04 -15.80 1.37
C ARG A 72 6.65 -15.91 1.99
N GLU A 73 6.35 -17.11 2.51
CA GLU A 73 5.14 -17.36 3.29
C GLU A 73 5.03 -16.35 4.43
N GLY A 74 3.83 -15.77 4.58
CA GLY A 74 3.55 -14.80 5.63
C GLY A 74 2.29 -13.98 5.36
N VAL A 75 1.93 -13.15 6.33
CA VAL A 75 0.69 -12.35 6.37
C VAL A 75 0.40 -11.58 5.07
N ARG A 76 1.44 -11.08 4.39
CA ARG A 76 1.26 -10.34 3.13
C ARG A 76 0.63 -11.22 2.04
N ARG A 77 1.07 -12.49 1.93
CA ARG A 77 0.56 -13.44 0.94
C ARG A 77 -0.88 -13.83 1.26
N GLU A 78 -1.20 -14.09 2.53
CA GLU A 78 -2.57 -14.41 2.97
C GLU A 78 -3.55 -13.28 2.65
N ILE A 79 -3.16 -12.02 2.90
CA ILE A 79 -3.98 -10.86 2.55
C ILE A 79 -4.17 -10.76 1.03
N ARG A 80 -3.10 -10.98 0.25
CA ARG A 80 -3.16 -10.95 -1.21
C ARG A 80 -4.11 -12.02 -1.75
N GLU A 81 -4.04 -13.24 -1.22
CA GLU A 81 -4.92 -14.36 -1.59
C GLU A 81 -6.38 -14.06 -1.22
N PHE A 82 -6.62 -13.54 -0.01
CA PHE A 82 -7.94 -13.08 0.44
C PHE A 82 -8.52 -12.01 -0.49
N LEU A 83 -7.74 -10.97 -0.81
CA LEU A 83 -8.17 -9.91 -1.72
C LEU A 83 -8.44 -10.45 -3.12
N SER A 84 -7.59 -11.33 -3.63
CA SER A 84 -7.77 -11.98 -4.93
C SER A 84 -9.07 -12.80 -4.97
N ASP A 85 -9.37 -13.55 -3.92
CA ASP A 85 -10.60 -14.33 -3.82
C ASP A 85 -11.86 -13.45 -3.77
N MET A 86 -11.83 -12.40 -2.95
CA MET A 86 -12.92 -11.42 -2.89
C MET A 86 -13.17 -10.78 -4.25
N ARG A 87 -12.12 -10.46 -5.02
CA ARG A 87 -12.25 -9.89 -6.37
C ARG A 87 -12.89 -10.86 -7.36
N ARG A 88 -12.52 -12.14 -7.30
CA ARG A 88 -13.14 -13.19 -8.14
C ARG A 88 -14.63 -13.33 -7.86
N ARG A 89 -15.03 -13.30 -6.58
CA ARG A 89 -16.43 -13.41 -6.17
C ARG A 89 -17.23 -12.12 -6.39
N HIS A 90 -16.58 -10.96 -6.34
CA HIS A 90 -17.24 -9.67 -6.44
C HIS A 90 -16.42 -8.67 -7.28
N SER A 91 -16.83 -8.49 -8.54
CA SER A 91 -16.17 -7.61 -9.51
C SER A 91 -16.09 -6.13 -9.11
N ARG A 92 -16.93 -5.67 -8.16
CA ARG A 92 -16.96 -4.28 -7.68
C ARG A 92 -15.95 -3.97 -6.57
N ILE A 93 -15.34 -4.98 -5.96
CA ILE A 93 -14.43 -4.82 -4.82
C ILE A 93 -13.17 -4.01 -5.17
N PRO A 94 -12.46 -4.24 -6.29
CA PRO A 94 -11.30 -3.43 -6.65
C PRO A 94 -11.61 -1.93 -6.69
N ASN A 95 -12.75 -1.57 -7.30
CA ASN A 95 -13.17 -0.18 -7.42
C ASN A 95 -13.51 0.45 -6.06
N SER A 96 -14.19 -0.31 -5.20
CA SER A 96 -14.54 0.15 -3.84
C SER A 96 -13.30 0.38 -2.98
N ILE A 97 -12.33 -0.56 -3.03
CA ILE A 97 -11.05 -0.42 -2.32
C ILE A 97 -10.26 0.78 -2.84
N ARG A 98 -10.16 0.94 -4.17
CA ARG A 98 -9.47 2.09 -4.79
C ARG A 98 -10.10 3.43 -4.37
N ALA A 99 -11.43 3.50 -4.32
CA ALA A 99 -12.12 4.70 -3.84
C ALA A 99 -11.80 4.98 -2.37
N ALA A 100 -11.79 3.95 -1.51
CA ALA A 100 -11.42 4.09 -0.11
C ALA A 100 -9.96 4.53 0.08
N LEU A 101 -9.03 3.99 -0.73
CA LEU A 101 -7.62 4.37 -0.70
C LEU A 101 -7.40 5.85 -1.03
N ALA A 102 -8.18 6.43 -1.95
CA ALA A 102 -8.11 7.86 -2.21
C ALA A 102 -8.44 8.70 -0.96
N GLY A 103 -9.37 8.25 -0.11
CA GLY A 103 -9.69 8.93 1.14
C GLY A 103 -8.64 8.71 2.25
N VAL A 104 -8.10 7.49 2.37
CA VAL A 104 -7.18 7.14 3.47
C VAL A 104 -5.73 7.56 3.19
N SER A 105 -5.27 7.47 1.95
CA SER A 105 -3.86 7.76 1.60
C SER A 105 -3.52 9.24 1.53
N LEU A 106 -4.51 10.15 1.46
CA LEU A 106 -4.28 11.59 1.54
C LEU A 106 -3.89 12.06 2.95
N ARG A 107 -4.10 11.23 3.98
CA ARG A 107 -3.64 11.48 5.35
C ARG A 107 -2.28 10.85 5.60
N ALA A 108 -1.21 11.60 5.30
CA ALA A 108 0.14 11.16 5.59
C ALA A 108 0.43 11.13 7.11
N PRO A 109 1.21 10.17 7.62
CA PRO A 109 1.84 10.30 8.94
C PRO A 109 2.85 11.45 8.88
N GLY A 110 2.49 12.58 9.48
CA GLY A 110 3.20 13.86 9.36
C GLY A 110 2.28 15.08 9.25
N ASP A 111 0.97 14.87 9.11
CA ASP A 111 -0.02 15.92 9.33
C ASP A 111 -0.04 16.31 10.83
N PRO A 112 0.31 17.56 11.21
CA PRO A 112 0.32 18.00 12.61
C PRO A 112 -1.07 17.89 13.28
N ALA A 113 -2.16 17.75 12.51
CA ALA A 113 -3.50 17.52 13.04
C ALA A 113 -3.73 16.10 13.63
N LEU A 114 -2.84 15.13 13.39
CA LEU A 114 -2.98 13.73 13.83
C LEU A 114 -1.88 13.26 14.80
N ALA A 115 -0.87 14.08 15.10
CA ALA A 115 0.16 13.75 16.08
C ALA A 115 -0.37 13.63 17.53
N GLY A 116 -1.63 13.99 17.77
CA GLY A 116 -2.27 13.97 19.09
C GLY A 116 -3.17 12.75 19.39
N ALA A 117 -3.33 11.78 18.49
CA ALA A 117 -4.24 10.65 18.71
C ALA A 117 -3.50 9.31 18.70
N GLY A 118 -2.92 8.95 19.85
CA GLY A 118 -2.29 7.65 20.05
C GLY A 118 -1.04 7.65 20.90
N ALA A 119 -0.93 8.56 21.90
CA ALA A 119 -0.21 8.19 23.10
C ALA A 119 -1.07 7.13 23.81
N SER A 120 -0.52 5.94 24.00
CA SER A 120 -0.93 5.13 25.15
C SER A 120 0.33 4.70 25.89
N PRO A 121 0.25 4.66 27.23
CA PRO A 121 1.37 4.92 28.11
C PRO A 121 2.24 3.68 28.27
N ALA A 122 3.42 3.93 28.83
CA ALA A 122 4.28 2.92 29.44
C ALA A 122 3.47 1.83 30.15
N LEU A 123 3.87 0.57 29.93
CA LEU A 123 3.67 -0.50 30.89
C LEU A 123 4.93 -1.39 30.86
N HIS A 124 5.43 -1.59 32.07
CA HIS A 124 6.52 -2.48 32.47
C HIS A 124 6.34 -3.92 31.97
#